data_AF-A0A2G1YVE9-F1
#
_entry.id   AF-A0A2G1YVE9-F1
#
_cell.length_a   1.000
_cell.length_b   1.000
_cell.length_c   1.000
_cell.angle_alpha   90.00
_cell.angle_beta   90.00
_cell.angle_gamma   90.00
#
_symmetry.space_group_name_H-M   'P 1'
#
loop_
_entity.id
_entity.type
_entity.pdbx_description
1 polymer ?
#
loop_
_entity_poly.entity_id
_entity_poly.type
_entity_poly.pdbx_seq_one_letter_code
_entity_poly.pdbx_strand_id
1 'polypeptide(L)'
;MRKPRAHIFGYLAVGLMVYGVSTAIAQTRSTSVAKVGDALRLELTWKAPVDLDLFVTGPLGETIYFGNKQSKIGDKLIEESNCESLTSKPSHLREAVLIPAAQGGKYRVSVDFIFQCQSSLEQADAKLSLFNAQTDTKLTQHTITVRREVLNTVAMEFEVRKK
;
A
#
# COMPACT_ATOMS: atom_id res chain seq x y z
N MET A 1 60.10 42.54 50.49
CA MET A 1 60.70 41.95 49.26
C MET A 1 60.15 40.55 49.07
N ARG A 2 59.98 40.11 47.81
CA ARG A 2 59.29 38.90 47.26
C ARG A 2 57.77 39.02 46.99
N LYS A 3 57.45 39.43 45.76
CA LYS A 3 56.34 38.90 44.92
C LYS A 3 56.92 37.73 44.07
N PRO A 4 56.16 36.97 43.25
CA PRO A 4 54.73 36.62 43.21
C PRO A 4 54.51 35.10 42.93
N ARG A 5 53.25 34.63 42.83
CA ARG A 5 52.83 33.72 41.73
C ARG A 5 51.29 33.71 41.61
N ALA A 6 50.81 34.34 40.54
CA ALA A 6 49.46 34.17 40.03
C ALA A 6 49.42 32.84 39.27
N HIS A 7 48.48 31.97 39.61
CA HIS A 7 48.13 30.81 38.78
C HIS A 7 46.99 31.19 37.85
N ILE A 8 47.33 31.22 36.57
CA ILE A 8 46.42 31.21 35.43
C ILE A 8 45.72 29.85 35.44
N PHE A 9 44.40 29.81 35.58
CA PHE A 9 43.61 28.64 35.22
C PHE A 9 42.93 28.93 33.88
N GLY A 10 43.31 28.10 32.90
CA GLY A 10 42.84 28.15 31.54
C GLY A 10 41.39 27.74 31.37
N TYR A 11 40.84 28.24 30.27
CA TYR A 11 39.54 27.95 29.72
C TYR A 11 39.25 26.45 29.56
N LEU A 12 38.02 26.05 29.86
CA LEU A 12 37.37 24.93 29.16
C LEU A 12 35.94 25.35 28.81
N ALA A 13 35.79 26.02 27.66
CA ALA A 13 34.49 26.20 27.04
C ALA A 13 34.10 24.87 26.38
N VAL A 14 33.23 24.10 27.03
CA VAL A 14 32.61 22.92 26.43
C VAL A 14 31.54 23.42 25.46
N GLY A 15 31.91 23.53 24.19
CA GLY A 15 30.97 23.79 23.10
C GLY A 15 30.11 22.56 22.87
N LEU A 16 28.87 22.60 23.36
CA LEU A 16 27.84 21.60 23.07
C LEU A 16 27.39 21.81 21.61
N MET A 17 28.02 21.10 20.66
CA MET A 17 27.53 20.98 19.28
C MET A 17 26.27 20.12 19.30
N VAL A 18 25.10 20.75 19.31
CA VAL A 18 23.83 20.07 19.04
C VAL A 18 23.76 19.82 17.54
N TYR A 19 24.08 18.60 17.12
CA TYR A 19 23.82 18.14 15.77
C TYR A 19 22.30 18.04 15.57
N GLY A 20 21.71 19.05 14.93
CA GLY A 20 20.34 18.99 14.46
C GLY A 20 20.21 17.92 13.39
N VAL A 21 19.56 16.79 13.71
CA VAL A 21 19.15 15.81 12.71
C VAL A 21 17.91 16.37 12.02
N SER A 22 18.09 17.13 10.94
CA SER A 22 16.99 17.46 10.03
C SER A 22 16.58 16.20 9.29
N THR A 23 15.59 15.47 9.81
CA THR A 23 14.88 14.47 9.02
C THR A 23 14.04 15.21 7.97
N ALA A 24 14.61 15.42 6.79
CA ALA A 24 13.81 15.74 5.62
C ALA A 24 12.90 14.54 5.34
N ILE A 25 11.63 14.62 5.76
CA ILE A 25 10.60 13.69 5.30
C ILE A 25 10.43 13.98 3.82
N ALA A 26 10.99 13.11 2.98
CA ALA A 26 10.74 13.13 1.55
C ALA A 26 9.24 12.82 1.35
N GLN A 27 8.45 13.87 1.17
CA GLN A 27 7.05 13.74 0.79
C GLN A 27 7.01 13.22 -0.64
N THR A 28 6.86 11.90 -0.79
CA THR A 28 6.71 11.23 -2.08
C THR A 28 5.53 11.86 -2.78
N ARG A 29 5.78 12.70 -3.80
CA ARG A 29 4.72 13.23 -4.65
C ARG A 29 4.08 12.03 -5.33
N SER A 30 2.85 11.66 -4.93
CA SER A 30 2.00 10.77 -5.73
C SER A 30 1.86 11.39 -7.10
N THR A 31 2.59 10.86 -8.08
CA THR A 31 2.33 11.14 -9.48
C THR A 31 0.97 10.54 -9.80
N SER A 32 0.07 11.36 -10.33
CA SER A 32 -1.22 10.92 -10.82
C SER A 32 -1.01 9.87 -11.92
N VAL A 33 -1.43 8.63 -11.68
CA VAL A 33 -1.29 7.52 -12.64
C VAL A 33 -2.55 7.31 -13.48
N ALA A 34 -3.67 7.92 -13.09
CA ALA A 34 -4.96 7.81 -13.76
C ALA A 34 -5.69 9.16 -13.77
N LYS A 35 -6.67 9.30 -14.66
CA LYS A 35 -7.49 10.50 -14.84
C LYS A 35 -8.94 10.21 -14.50
N VAL A 36 -9.67 11.25 -14.08
CA VAL A 36 -11.12 11.15 -13.85
C VAL A 36 -11.81 10.62 -15.10
N GLY A 37 -12.66 9.61 -14.92
CA GLY A 37 -13.40 8.95 -15.98
C GLY A 37 -12.67 7.81 -16.71
N ASP A 38 -11.38 7.57 -16.43
CA ASP A 38 -10.72 6.35 -16.90
C ASP A 38 -11.43 5.11 -16.30
N ALA A 39 -11.57 4.01 -17.04
CA ALA A 39 -11.86 2.75 -16.36
C ALA A 39 -10.55 2.13 -15.91
N LEU A 40 -10.55 1.70 -14.65
CA LEU A 40 -9.40 1.11 -13.99
C LEU A 40 -9.74 -0.30 -13.54
N ARG A 41 -8.71 -1.13 -13.48
CA ARG A 41 -8.79 -2.47 -12.91
C ARG A 41 -7.64 -2.64 -11.94
N LEU A 42 -7.97 -2.93 -10.70
CA LEU A 42 -6.99 -3.23 -9.66
C LEU A 42 -6.97 -4.74 -9.45
N GLU A 43 -5.76 -5.31 -9.44
CA GLU A 43 -5.56 -6.74 -9.23
C GLU A 43 -4.65 -7.00 -8.05
N LEU A 44 -5.04 -7.94 -7.21
CA LEU A 44 -4.19 -8.61 -6.23
C LEU A 44 -3.86 -10.00 -6.79
N THR A 45 -2.58 -10.35 -6.89
CA THR A 45 -2.15 -11.68 -7.34
C THR A 45 -1.11 -12.28 -6.40
N TRP A 46 -1.22 -13.57 -6.13
CA TRP A 46 -0.28 -14.30 -5.28
C TRP A 46 -0.15 -15.77 -5.70
N LYS A 47 0.84 -16.45 -5.13
CA LYS A 47 1.12 -17.88 -5.41
C LYS A 47 1.08 -18.76 -4.17
N ALA A 48 1.28 -18.18 -2.99
CA ALA A 48 1.26 -18.94 -1.75
C ALA A 48 -0.14 -19.56 -1.53
N PRO A 49 -0.25 -20.80 -1.05
CA PRO A 49 -1.53 -21.46 -0.81
C PRO A 49 -2.20 -20.94 0.47
N VAL A 50 -2.54 -19.66 0.46
CA VAL A 50 -3.18 -18.89 1.54
C VAL A 50 -4.32 -18.07 0.96
N ASP A 51 -5.21 -17.61 1.82
CA ASP A 51 -6.35 -16.75 1.49
C ASP A 51 -5.99 -15.29 1.74
N LEU A 52 -5.95 -14.48 0.67
CA LEU A 52 -5.68 -13.05 0.74
C LEU A 52 -6.88 -12.27 0.19
N ASP A 53 -7.35 -11.30 0.96
CA ASP A 53 -8.49 -10.46 0.58
C ASP A 53 -8.05 -9.07 0.13
N LEU A 54 -8.65 -8.59 -0.95
CA LEU A 54 -8.47 -7.25 -1.49
C LEU A 54 -9.55 -6.29 -0.95
N PHE A 55 -9.11 -5.16 -0.41
CA PHE A 55 -9.99 -4.07 -0.01
C PHE A 55 -9.64 -2.80 -0.81
N VAL A 56 -10.63 -2.23 -1.48
CA VAL A 56 -10.46 -1.00 -2.28
C VAL A 56 -11.40 0.07 -1.79
N THR A 57 -10.86 1.08 -1.12
CA THR A 57 -11.62 2.24 -0.66
C THR A 57 -11.46 3.37 -1.66
N GLY A 58 -12.57 3.78 -2.28
CA GLY A 58 -12.62 4.92 -3.18
C GLY A 58 -12.67 6.27 -2.46
N PRO A 59 -12.59 7.39 -3.20
CA PRO A 59 -12.56 8.74 -2.63
C PRO A 59 -13.87 9.13 -1.90
N LEU A 60 -14.98 8.42 -2.16
CA LEU A 60 -16.25 8.61 -1.47
C LEU A 60 -16.36 7.80 -0.16
N GLY A 61 -15.32 7.05 0.20
CA GLY A 61 -15.24 6.28 1.45
C GLY A 61 -15.89 4.89 1.41
N GLU A 62 -16.62 4.53 0.34
CA GLU A 62 -17.10 3.17 0.16
C GLU A 62 -15.92 2.22 -0.13
N THR A 63 -15.94 1.04 0.49
CA THR A 63 -14.90 0.02 0.36
C THR A 63 -15.46 -1.22 -0.32
N ILE A 64 -14.86 -1.62 -1.43
CA ILE A 64 -15.14 -2.88 -2.12
C ILE A 64 -14.27 -3.99 -1.51
N TYR A 65 -14.88 -5.12 -1.16
CA TYR A 65 -14.24 -6.34 -0.66
C TYR A 65 -15.23 -7.52 -0.77
N PHE A 66 -14.85 -8.74 -0.36
CA PHE A 66 -15.70 -9.93 -0.48
C PHE A 66 -17.10 -9.78 0.15
N GLY A 67 -17.21 -9.04 1.27
CA GLY A 67 -18.48 -8.76 1.95
C GLY A 67 -19.27 -7.57 1.39
N ASN A 68 -18.65 -6.74 0.55
CA ASN A 68 -19.29 -5.61 -0.13
C ASN A 68 -18.82 -5.52 -1.58
N LYS A 69 -19.37 -6.38 -2.45
CA LYS A 69 -18.84 -6.60 -3.80
C LYS A 69 -19.16 -5.49 -4.80
N GLN A 70 -20.05 -4.55 -4.48
CA GLN A 70 -20.44 -3.48 -5.41
C GLN A 70 -20.73 -2.17 -4.65
N SER A 71 -20.19 -1.05 -5.15
CA SER A 71 -20.45 0.30 -4.64
C SER A 71 -21.69 0.91 -5.28
N LYS A 72 -22.17 2.03 -4.71
CA LYS A 72 -23.27 2.81 -5.29
C LYS A 72 -22.91 3.48 -6.62
N ILE A 73 -21.63 3.67 -6.88
CA ILE A 73 -21.12 4.33 -8.10
C ILE A 73 -20.68 3.33 -9.18
N GLY A 74 -20.83 2.03 -8.94
CA GLY A 74 -20.61 0.99 -9.94
C GLY A 74 -19.27 0.27 -9.86
N ASP A 75 -18.35 0.66 -8.97
CA ASP A 75 -17.14 -0.12 -8.69
C ASP A 75 -17.53 -1.52 -8.19
N LYS A 76 -16.84 -2.56 -8.67
CA LYS A 76 -17.26 -3.95 -8.46
C LYS A 76 -16.10 -4.93 -8.29
N LEU A 77 -16.19 -5.84 -7.33
CA LEU A 77 -15.34 -7.03 -7.25
C LEU A 77 -15.76 -8.01 -8.36
N ILE A 78 -14.86 -8.27 -9.30
CA ILE A 78 -15.14 -9.05 -10.52
C ILE A 78 -14.49 -10.44 -10.51
N GLU A 79 -13.45 -10.63 -9.71
CA GLU A 79 -12.79 -11.92 -9.49
C GLU A 79 -12.36 -12.03 -8.04
N GLU A 80 -12.44 -13.24 -7.50
CA GLU A 80 -12.23 -13.59 -6.10
C GLU A 80 -11.55 -14.97 -6.09
N SER A 81 -10.58 -15.13 -5.20
CA SER A 81 -9.92 -16.41 -4.95
C SER A 81 -9.88 -16.63 -3.46
N ASN A 82 -10.27 -17.83 -3.03
CA ASN A 82 -10.30 -18.26 -1.63
C ASN A 82 -9.62 -19.64 -1.49
N CYS A 83 -9.68 -20.27 -0.31
CA CYS A 83 -9.08 -21.59 -0.11
C CYS A 83 -9.60 -22.70 -1.04
N GLU A 84 -10.85 -22.63 -1.52
CA GLU A 84 -11.40 -23.61 -2.47
C GLU A 84 -10.77 -23.43 -3.87
N SER A 85 -10.35 -22.20 -4.18
CA SER A 85 -9.71 -21.85 -5.45
C SER A 85 -8.36 -22.55 -5.65
N LEU A 86 -7.72 -23.01 -4.58
CA LEU A 86 -6.48 -23.80 -4.64
C LEU A 86 -6.65 -25.10 -5.42
N THR A 87 -7.85 -25.70 -5.42
CA THR A 87 -8.09 -26.97 -6.13
C THR A 87 -8.26 -26.77 -7.64
N SER A 88 -8.81 -25.63 -8.06
CA SER A 88 -9.11 -25.35 -9.47
C SER A 88 -8.07 -24.48 -10.15
N LYS A 89 -7.34 -23.63 -9.41
CA LYS A 89 -6.36 -22.66 -9.94
C LYS A 89 -5.14 -22.50 -9.00
N PRO A 90 -4.38 -23.58 -8.71
CA PRO A 90 -3.34 -23.59 -7.67
C PRO A 90 -2.20 -22.57 -7.87
N SER A 91 -1.92 -22.14 -9.11
CA SER A 91 -0.82 -21.23 -9.42
C SER A 91 -1.25 -19.80 -9.82
N HIS A 92 -2.55 -19.51 -9.77
CA HIS A 92 -3.13 -18.25 -10.29
C HIS A 92 -4.22 -17.71 -9.36
N LEU A 93 -3.89 -17.51 -8.09
CA LEU A 93 -4.78 -16.88 -7.13
C LEU A 93 -4.81 -15.37 -7.38
N ARG A 94 -6.03 -14.84 -7.51
CA ARG A 94 -6.27 -13.45 -7.87
C ARG A 94 -7.60 -12.95 -7.36
N GLU A 95 -7.58 -11.70 -6.90
CA GLU A 95 -8.77 -10.88 -6.73
C GLU A 95 -8.68 -9.64 -7.62
N ALA A 96 -9.82 -9.13 -8.07
CA ALA A 96 -9.83 -7.85 -8.78
C ALA A 96 -11.09 -7.03 -8.65
N VAL A 97 -10.88 -5.72 -8.61
CA VAL A 97 -11.92 -4.70 -8.63
C VAL A 97 -11.88 -3.95 -9.95
N LEU A 98 -13.04 -3.84 -10.60
CA LEU A 98 -13.29 -2.97 -11.73
C LEU A 98 -13.86 -1.64 -11.25
N ILE A 99 -13.25 -0.54 -11.67
CA ILE A 99 -13.70 0.84 -11.48
C ILE A 99 -14.08 1.35 -12.87
N PRO A 100 -15.35 1.31 -13.27
CA PRO A 100 -15.75 1.59 -14.66
C PRO A 100 -15.58 3.07 -15.05
N ALA A 101 -15.62 3.98 -14.08
CA ALA A 101 -15.39 5.41 -14.29
C ALA A 101 -14.79 6.03 -13.01
N ALA A 102 -13.46 6.13 -12.98
CA ALA A 102 -12.73 6.57 -11.81
C ALA A 102 -13.13 7.98 -11.35
N GLN A 103 -13.49 8.10 -10.08
CA GLN A 103 -13.80 9.38 -9.43
C GLN A 103 -12.52 10.12 -9.08
N GLY A 104 -12.58 11.46 -9.03
CA GLY A 104 -11.45 12.26 -8.60
C GLY A 104 -11.15 12.07 -7.12
N GLY A 105 -9.87 11.92 -6.79
CA GLY A 105 -9.40 11.82 -5.42
C GLY A 105 -8.50 10.61 -5.16
N LYS A 106 -8.33 10.31 -3.88
CA LYS A 106 -7.41 9.28 -3.40
C LYS A 106 -8.11 7.94 -3.26
N TYR A 107 -7.50 6.91 -3.83
CA TYR A 107 -7.87 5.52 -3.64
C TYR A 107 -6.88 4.87 -2.69
N ARG A 108 -7.39 4.05 -1.77
CA ARG A 108 -6.59 3.25 -0.84
C ARG A 108 -6.83 1.77 -1.09
N VAL A 109 -5.75 1.02 -1.15
CA VAL A 109 -5.76 -0.42 -1.32
C VAL A 109 -5.19 -1.05 -0.07
N SER A 110 -5.96 -1.93 0.55
CA SER A 110 -5.50 -2.77 1.65
C SER A 110 -5.54 -4.23 1.23
N VAL A 111 -4.69 -5.02 1.85
CA VAL A 111 -4.68 -6.48 1.68
C VAL A 111 -4.62 -7.11 3.05
N ASP A 112 -5.48 -8.10 3.29
CA ASP A 112 -5.49 -8.87 4.52
C ASP A 112 -5.12 -10.33 4.26
N PHE A 113 -4.57 -10.97 5.29
CA PHE A 113 -4.30 -12.41 5.30
C PHE A 113 -5.37 -13.08 6.15
N ILE A 114 -6.33 -13.73 5.50
CA ILE A 114 -7.53 -14.26 6.15
C ILE A 114 -7.28 -15.66 6.70
N PHE A 115 -6.70 -16.55 5.89
CA PHE A 115 -6.58 -17.96 6.24
C PHE A 115 -5.35 -18.62 5.63
N GLN A 116 -4.74 -19.56 6.35
CA GLN A 116 -3.54 -20.27 5.87
C GLN A 116 -3.87 -21.38 4.86
N CYS A 117 -5.16 -21.64 4.63
CA CYS A 117 -5.67 -22.75 3.83
C CYS A 117 -4.96 -24.08 4.14
N GLN A 118 -4.31 -24.70 3.16
CA GLN A 118 -3.61 -25.99 3.31
C GLN A 118 -2.12 -25.81 3.65
N SER A 119 -1.73 -24.65 4.20
CA SER A 119 -0.36 -24.29 4.52
C SER A 119 -0.17 -23.98 5.99
N SER A 120 1.09 -23.83 6.40
CA SER A 120 1.51 -23.28 7.70
C SER A 120 2.21 -21.92 7.55
N LEU A 121 1.99 -21.22 6.44
CA LEU A 121 2.66 -19.97 6.15
C LEU A 121 2.06 -18.83 6.98
N GLU A 122 2.92 -18.06 7.63
CA GLU A 122 2.53 -16.87 8.41
C GLU A 122 2.58 -15.57 7.59
N GLN A 123 3.08 -15.66 6.36
CA GLN A 123 3.16 -14.53 5.44
C GLN A 123 3.17 -15.02 3.99
N ALA A 124 2.78 -14.14 3.08
CA ALA A 124 2.80 -14.37 1.65
C ALA A 124 3.24 -13.13 0.89
N ASP A 125 4.02 -13.33 -0.17
CA ASP A 125 4.31 -12.29 -1.13
C ASP A 125 3.16 -12.19 -2.14
N ALA A 126 2.77 -10.96 -2.43
CA ALA A 126 1.71 -10.63 -3.35
C ALA A 126 2.10 -9.44 -4.24
N LYS A 127 1.37 -9.28 -5.34
CA LYS A 127 1.50 -8.14 -6.25
C LYS A 127 0.17 -7.42 -6.37
N LEU A 128 0.19 -6.12 -6.13
CA LEU A 128 -0.88 -5.20 -6.46
C LEU A 128 -0.55 -4.54 -7.80
N SER A 129 -1.45 -4.64 -8.77
CA SER A 129 -1.27 -4.04 -10.09
C SER A 129 -2.48 -3.19 -10.45
N LEU A 130 -2.24 -1.98 -10.94
CA LEU A 130 -3.28 -1.10 -11.45
C LEU A 130 -3.17 -1.05 -12.98
N PHE A 131 -4.28 -1.24 -13.66
CA PHE A 131 -4.38 -1.20 -15.11
C PHE A 131 -5.40 -0.16 -15.56
N ASN A 132 -5.19 0.40 -16.75
CA ASN A 132 -6.29 0.92 -17.55
C ASN A 132 -7.11 -0.27 -18.06
N ALA A 133 -8.39 -0.34 -17.70
CA ALA A 133 -9.22 -1.50 -17.99
C ALA A 133 -9.63 -1.59 -19.46
N GLN A 134 -9.65 -0.47 -20.20
CA GLN A 134 -9.96 -0.50 -21.63
C GLN A 134 -8.78 -0.96 -22.49
N THR A 135 -7.58 -0.47 -22.20
CA THR A 135 -6.39 -0.74 -23.01
C THR A 135 -5.53 -1.89 -22.48
N ASP A 136 -5.94 -2.47 -21.35
CA ASP A 136 -5.21 -3.47 -20.58
C ASP A 136 -3.76 -3.07 -20.24
N THR A 137 -3.50 -1.77 -20.22
CA THR A 137 -2.16 -1.24 -19.97
C THR A 137 -1.92 -1.13 -18.48
N LYS A 138 -0.87 -1.80 -17.98
CA LYS A 138 -0.44 -1.68 -16.58
C LYS A 138 0.13 -0.29 -16.31
N LEU A 139 -0.49 0.42 -15.38
CA LEU A 139 -0.13 1.79 -14.98
C LEU A 139 0.93 1.78 -13.87
N THR A 140 0.80 0.86 -12.90
CA THR A 140 1.78 0.67 -11.83
C THR A 140 1.65 -0.74 -11.22
N GLN A 141 2.69 -1.17 -10.51
CA GLN A 141 2.71 -2.43 -9.77
C GLN A 141 3.53 -2.28 -8.49
N HIS A 142 3.04 -2.86 -7.40
CA HIS A 142 3.70 -2.92 -6.10
C HIS A 142 3.82 -4.38 -5.68
N THR A 143 5.01 -4.79 -5.26
CA THR A 143 5.20 -6.08 -4.56
C THR A 143 5.11 -5.81 -3.07
N ILE A 144 4.32 -6.60 -2.36
CA ILE A 144 4.11 -6.50 -0.93
C ILE A 144 4.31 -7.86 -0.27
N THR A 145 4.68 -7.85 1.01
CA THR A 145 4.59 -9.04 1.87
C THR A 145 3.43 -8.82 2.84
N VAL A 146 2.47 -9.73 2.84
CA VAL A 146 1.30 -9.72 3.71
C VAL A 146 1.53 -10.71 4.83
N ARG A 147 1.28 -10.32 6.08
CA ARG A 147 1.50 -11.17 7.26
C ARG A 147 0.16 -11.50 7.91
N ARG A 148 0.02 -12.71 8.44
CA ARG A 148 -1.14 -13.11 9.24
C ARG A 148 -1.29 -12.19 10.44
N GLU A 149 -2.52 -11.91 10.83
CA GLU A 149 -2.88 -11.07 11.99
C GLU A 149 -2.39 -9.61 11.89
N VAL A 150 -1.86 -9.20 10.73
CA VAL A 150 -1.43 -7.82 10.46
C VAL A 150 -2.11 -7.33 9.20
N LEU A 151 -3.17 -6.53 9.38
CA LEU A 151 -3.83 -5.87 8.28
C LEU A 151 -2.88 -4.83 7.65
N ASN A 152 -2.52 -5.02 6.39
CA ASN A 152 -1.82 -4.01 5.62
C ASN A 152 -2.82 -2.94 5.14
N THR A 153 -3.14 -2.00 6.04
CA THR A 153 -4.17 -0.96 5.84
C THR A 153 -3.85 0.03 4.72
N VAL A 154 -2.61 0.06 4.23
CA VAL A 154 -2.15 0.92 3.13
C VAL A 154 -1.09 0.17 2.31
N ALA A 155 -1.50 -0.90 1.62
CA ALA A 155 -0.62 -1.68 0.77
C ALA A 155 -0.26 -0.95 -0.53
N MET A 156 -1.17 -0.11 -1.03
CA MET A 156 -0.96 0.79 -2.17
C MET A 156 -1.91 1.99 -2.08
N GLU A 157 -1.46 3.15 -2.56
CA GLU A 157 -2.31 4.32 -2.75
C GLU A 157 -2.05 4.93 -4.13
N PHE A 158 -3.11 5.43 -4.75
CA PHE A 158 -2.99 6.22 -5.97
C PHE A 158 -4.00 7.36 -5.97
N GLU A 159 -3.67 8.41 -6.71
CA GLU A 159 -4.53 9.58 -6.87
C GLU A 159 -5.02 9.65 -8.32
N VAL A 160 -6.33 9.86 -8.47
CA VAL A 160 -6.98 10.15 -9.74
C VAL A 160 -7.21 11.64 -9.82
N ARG A 161 -6.56 12.32 -10.77
CA ARG A 161 -6.68 13.77 -10.95
C ARG A 161 -7.55 14.13 -12.15
N LYS A 162 -8.07 15.35 -12.13
CA LYS A 162 -8.69 15.96 -13.31
C LYS A 162 -7.63 16.11 -14.41
N LYS A 163 -8.08 16.06 -15.66
CA LYS A 163 -7.25 16.40 -16.83
C LYS A 163 -6.79 17.85 -16.76
#